data_AF-A0A849WTK8-F1
#
_entry.id   AF-A0A849WTK8-F1
#
_cell.length_a   1.000
_cell.length_b   1.000
_cell.length_c   1.000
_cell.angle_alpha   90.00
_cell.angle_beta   90.00
_cell.angle_gamma   90.00
#
_symmetry.space_group_name_H-M   'P 1'
#
loop_
_entity.id
_entity.type
_entity.pdbx_description
1 polymer ?
#
loop_
_entity_poly.entity_id
_entity_poly.type
_entity_poly.pdbx_seq_one_letter_code
_entity_poly.pdbx_strand_id
1 'polypeptide(L)'
;MKKWWTILAMTVAAVAGIYLSRPAPPPEQVELAAGGGGVTEAAPVAGASAGTEAQTAAGVPAQTEAKKMDSGAFRAFTAEVLHALPTRADLQRLSPEEVHHTPKLVVDAGVKMGEIAEILARQPELEGDAFFFYESCATGADYPQSVRALCYFHWDRLGKRLQRQVDSRKVPESVRRVAEQL
;
A
#
# COMPACT_ATOMS: atom_id res chain seq x y z
N MET A 1 20.00 48.66 13.42
CA MET A 1 18.75 48.01 12.95
C MET A 1 18.63 46.61 13.55
N LYS A 2 18.20 46.49 14.82
CA LYS A 2 18.03 45.21 15.55
C LYS A 2 17.05 45.45 16.69
N LYS A 3 15.73 45.22 16.51
CA LYS A 3 14.72 45.29 17.60
C LYS A 3 13.27 44.90 17.17
N TRP A 4 13.08 43.87 16.35
CA TRP A 4 11.73 43.49 15.86
C TRP A 4 11.30 42.04 16.17
N TRP A 5 12.05 41.27 16.97
CA TRP A 5 11.79 39.83 17.14
C TRP A 5 11.06 39.42 18.43
N THR A 6 10.69 40.36 19.31
CA THR A 6 10.26 39.99 20.68
C THR A 6 8.75 39.97 20.92
N ILE A 7 7.89 40.25 19.92
CA ILE A 7 6.45 40.45 20.18
C ILE A 7 5.58 39.22 19.83
N LEU A 8 6.09 38.21 19.10
CA LEU A 8 5.24 37.11 18.60
C LEU A 8 5.27 35.83 19.44
N ALA A 9 5.42 35.94 20.77
CA ALA A 9 5.58 34.78 21.67
C ALA A 9 4.41 34.54 22.65
N MET A 10 3.26 35.22 22.53
CA MET A 10 2.32 35.28 23.67
C MET A 10 0.83 35.00 23.41
N THR A 11 0.44 34.21 22.40
CA THR A 11 -1.01 34.01 22.16
C THR A 11 -1.46 32.69 21.55
N VAL A 12 -0.95 31.52 21.99
CA VAL A 12 -1.64 30.23 21.70
C VAL A 12 -1.53 29.27 22.89
N ALA A 13 -2.18 29.62 24.00
CA ALA A 13 -2.31 28.74 25.17
C ALA A 13 -3.76 28.79 25.71
N ALA A 14 -4.75 28.35 24.91
CA ALA A 14 -6.13 28.29 25.37
C ALA A 14 -7.04 27.32 24.57
N VAL A 15 -6.52 26.20 24.04
CA VAL A 15 -7.38 25.17 23.40
C VAL A 15 -6.92 23.75 23.79
N ALA A 16 -6.87 23.47 25.08
CA ALA A 16 -6.43 22.17 25.62
C ALA A 16 -7.44 21.53 26.60
N GLY A 17 -8.75 21.79 26.43
CA GLY A 17 -9.74 21.53 27.50
C GLY A 17 -10.97 20.66 27.20
N ILE A 18 -11.14 20.05 26.02
CA ILE A 18 -12.43 19.38 25.69
C ILE A 18 -12.29 18.04 24.94
N TYR A 19 -11.40 17.14 25.37
CA TYR A 19 -11.34 15.78 24.78
C TYR A 19 -11.12 14.63 25.78
N LEU A 20 -11.43 14.82 27.06
CA LEU A 20 -11.39 13.75 28.06
C LEU A 20 -12.83 13.35 28.43
N SER A 21 -13.46 12.47 27.63
CA SER A 21 -14.50 11.52 28.05
C SER A 21 -15.10 10.81 26.83
N ARG A 22 -14.40 9.81 26.31
CA ARG A 22 -15.02 8.82 25.41
C ARG A 22 -15.04 7.47 26.15
N PRO A 23 -16.22 6.94 26.51
CA PRO A 23 -16.31 5.66 27.20
C PRO A 23 -15.79 4.53 26.30
N ALA A 24 -15.05 3.59 26.89
CA ALA A 24 -14.51 2.44 26.19
C ALA A 24 -15.64 1.51 25.69
N PRO A 25 -15.54 0.95 24.47
CA PRO A 25 -16.49 -0.05 24.01
C PRO A 25 -16.35 -1.35 24.83
N PRO A 26 -17.46 -2.08 25.06
CA PRO A 26 -17.43 -3.35 25.77
C PRO A 26 -16.65 -4.43 24.99
N PRO A 27 -16.08 -5.43 25.69
CA PRO A 27 -15.35 -6.52 25.05
C PRO A 27 -16.29 -7.39 24.21
N GLU A 28 -16.00 -7.46 22.92
CA GLU A 28 -16.67 -8.35 21.97
C GLU A 28 -16.27 -9.80 22.29
N GLN A 29 -17.24 -10.64 22.62
CA GLN A 29 -17.01 -12.06 22.86
C GLN A 29 -16.87 -12.77 21.52
N VAL A 30 -15.65 -13.17 21.19
CA VAL A 30 -15.37 -14.01 20.02
C VAL A 30 -15.61 -15.47 20.41
N GLU A 31 -16.73 -16.03 19.94
CA GLU A 31 -17.00 -17.46 19.99
C GLU A 31 -15.96 -18.23 19.14
N LEU A 32 -15.19 -19.07 19.82
CA LEU A 32 -14.23 -20.00 19.22
C LEU A 32 -15.01 -21.17 18.59
N ALA A 33 -15.26 -21.10 17.28
CA ALA A 33 -15.75 -22.25 16.53
C ALA A 33 -14.57 -23.20 16.20
N ALA A 34 -14.44 -24.26 17.01
CA ALA A 34 -13.56 -25.38 16.73
C ALA A 34 -14.15 -26.23 15.59
N GLY A 35 -13.55 -26.15 14.40
CA GLY A 35 -13.85 -27.01 13.26
C GLY A 35 -12.61 -27.76 12.82
N GLY A 36 -12.49 -29.02 13.24
CA GLY A 36 -11.49 -29.96 12.73
C GLY A 36 -11.98 -30.70 11.48
N GLY A 37 -11.03 -31.18 10.68
CA GLY A 37 -11.29 -32.25 9.72
C GLY A 37 -10.44 -32.19 8.46
N GLY A 38 -9.68 -33.27 8.21
CA GLY A 38 -9.33 -33.72 6.87
C GLY A 38 -7.87 -33.53 6.44
N VAL A 39 -6.99 -34.37 6.96
CA VAL A 39 -5.73 -34.73 6.27
C VAL A 39 -6.09 -35.61 5.07
N THR A 40 -5.69 -35.20 3.86
CA THR A 40 -5.60 -36.09 2.70
C THR A 40 -4.19 -36.14 2.16
N GLU A 41 -3.73 -37.37 2.13
CA GLU A 41 -2.50 -37.99 1.67
C GLU A 41 -1.91 -37.46 0.35
N ALA A 42 -0.58 -37.32 0.35
CA ALA A 42 0.23 -36.83 -0.76
C ALA A 42 0.44 -37.88 -1.86
N ALA A 43 0.32 -37.46 -3.11
CA ALA A 43 0.76 -38.23 -4.27
C ALA A 43 2.21 -37.87 -4.66
N PRO A 44 3.05 -38.84 -5.06
CA PRO A 44 4.42 -38.58 -5.50
C PRO A 44 4.44 -38.14 -6.98
N VAL A 45 4.93 -36.93 -7.26
CA VAL A 45 5.22 -36.51 -8.63
C VAL A 45 6.66 -36.84 -9.01
N ALA A 46 6.77 -37.83 -9.89
CA ALA A 46 7.99 -38.25 -10.55
C ALA A 46 8.56 -37.11 -11.41
N GLY A 47 9.89 -36.99 -11.38
CA GLY A 47 10.64 -35.94 -12.06
C GLY A 47 10.50 -35.96 -13.58
N ALA A 48 10.45 -34.75 -14.13
CA ALA A 48 10.76 -34.47 -15.52
C ALA A 48 11.81 -33.35 -15.56
N SER A 49 13.05 -33.77 -15.87
CA SER A 49 14.13 -32.90 -16.30
C SER A 49 13.79 -32.41 -17.71
N ALA A 50 13.69 -31.09 -17.91
CA ALA A 50 13.48 -30.50 -19.23
C ALA A 50 14.30 -29.21 -19.39
N GLY A 51 15.30 -29.31 -20.28
CA GLY A 51 15.57 -28.33 -21.34
C GLY A 51 15.81 -26.87 -20.94
N THR A 52 17.08 -26.50 -20.83
CA THR A 52 17.55 -25.13 -20.99
C THR A 52 17.37 -24.70 -22.46
N GLU A 53 16.17 -24.29 -22.85
CA GLU A 53 15.95 -23.62 -24.13
C GLU A 53 16.22 -22.13 -23.95
N ALA A 54 17.29 -21.67 -24.62
CA ALA A 54 17.66 -20.27 -24.73
C ALA A 54 16.50 -19.48 -25.35
N GLN A 55 15.74 -18.79 -24.49
CA GLN A 55 14.76 -17.80 -24.92
C GLN A 55 15.49 -16.69 -25.65
N THR A 56 15.45 -16.79 -26.96
CA THR A 56 15.84 -15.74 -27.88
C THR A 56 14.97 -14.53 -27.57
N ALA A 57 15.61 -13.40 -27.22
CA ALA A 57 14.97 -12.12 -26.95
C ALA A 57 14.15 -11.67 -28.17
N ALA A 58 12.91 -12.16 -28.26
CA ALA A 58 11.93 -11.68 -29.20
C ALA A 58 11.70 -10.20 -28.90
N GLY A 59 11.98 -9.36 -29.90
CA GLY A 59 12.04 -7.91 -29.77
C GLY A 59 10.86 -7.37 -28.99
N VAL A 60 11.17 -6.55 -27.99
CA VAL A 60 10.20 -5.74 -27.23
C VAL A 60 9.35 -5.01 -28.26
N PRO A 61 8.05 -5.34 -28.41
CA PRO A 61 7.21 -4.70 -29.41
C PRO A 61 7.25 -3.20 -29.17
N ALA A 62 7.55 -2.47 -30.24
CA ALA A 62 7.65 -1.03 -30.26
C ALA A 62 6.46 -0.42 -29.50
N GLN A 63 6.80 0.42 -28.53
CA GLN A 63 5.91 1.09 -27.59
C GLN A 63 4.64 1.55 -28.32
N THR A 64 3.55 0.83 -28.09
CA THR A 64 2.23 1.24 -28.54
C THR A 64 1.97 2.60 -27.91
N GLU A 65 1.71 3.62 -28.73
CA GLU A 65 1.53 5.00 -28.28
C GLU A 65 0.65 5.03 -27.03
N ALA A 66 1.26 5.36 -25.89
CA ALA A 66 0.62 5.23 -24.60
C ALA A 66 -0.59 6.17 -24.59
N LYS A 67 -1.78 5.59 -24.68
CA LYS A 67 -3.03 6.33 -24.66
C LYS A 67 -3.05 7.25 -23.44
N LYS A 68 -3.12 8.55 -23.67
CA LYS A 68 -3.25 9.54 -22.60
C LYS A 68 -4.49 9.21 -21.78
N MET A 69 -4.32 9.16 -20.46
CA MET A 69 -5.37 8.83 -19.51
C MET A 69 -5.81 10.14 -18.84
N ASP A 70 -7.09 10.49 -18.94
CA ASP A 70 -7.59 11.64 -18.19
C ASP A 70 -7.70 11.31 -16.69
N SER A 71 -7.78 12.38 -15.89
CA SER A 71 -7.87 12.30 -14.42
C SER A 71 -9.08 11.48 -13.92
N GLY A 72 -10.21 11.48 -14.64
CA GLY A 72 -11.37 10.66 -14.30
C GLY A 72 -11.11 9.17 -14.50
N ALA A 73 -10.56 8.80 -15.65
CA ALA A 73 -10.16 7.42 -15.94
C ALA A 73 -9.10 6.92 -14.95
N PHE A 74 -8.13 7.77 -14.59
CA PHE A 74 -7.09 7.41 -13.62
C PHE A 74 -7.63 7.21 -12.20
N ARG A 75 -8.58 8.03 -11.75
CA ARG A 75 -9.28 7.80 -10.48
C ARG A 75 -10.05 6.49 -10.46
N ALA A 76 -10.74 6.16 -11.55
CA ALA A 76 -11.45 4.87 -11.65
C ALA A 76 -10.46 3.70 -11.58
N PHE A 77 -9.36 3.78 -12.31
CA PHE A 77 -8.29 2.79 -12.29
C PHE A 77 -7.67 2.61 -10.90
N THR A 78 -7.28 3.71 -10.23
CA THR A 78 -6.69 3.64 -8.88
C THR A 78 -7.67 3.14 -7.82
N ALA A 79 -8.97 3.41 -7.96
CA ALA A 79 -10.00 2.82 -7.11
C ALA A 79 -10.11 1.31 -7.31
N GLU A 80 -10.09 0.83 -8.56
CA GLU A 80 -10.05 -0.61 -8.87
C GLU A 80 -8.82 -1.28 -8.25
N VAL A 81 -7.64 -0.66 -8.41
CA VAL A 81 -6.39 -1.17 -7.81
C VAL A 81 -6.54 -1.25 -6.29
N LEU A 82 -7.08 -0.22 -5.64
CA LEU A 82 -7.28 -0.19 -4.19
C LEU A 82 -8.17 -1.35 -3.71
N HIS A 83 -9.24 -1.65 -4.45
CA HIS A 83 -10.13 -2.79 -4.18
C HIS A 83 -9.47 -4.16 -4.44
N ALA A 84 -8.50 -4.22 -5.35
CA ALA A 84 -7.78 -5.45 -5.69
C ALA A 84 -6.59 -5.74 -4.76
N LEU A 85 -6.18 -4.80 -3.90
CA LEU A 85 -5.10 -5.04 -2.95
C LEU A 85 -5.49 -6.14 -1.95
N PRO A 86 -4.59 -7.07 -1.60
CA PRO A 86 -4.88 -8.08 -0.61
C PRO A 86 -5.13 -7.43 0.74
N THR A 87 -6.09 -7.96 1.48
CA THR A 87 -6.31 -7.62 2.88
C THR A 87 -5.53 -8.56 3.79
N ARG A 88 -5.42 -8.21 5.08
CA ARG A 88 -4.87 -9.11 6.11
C ARG A 88 -5.66 -10.42 6.18
N ALA A 89 -6.98 -10.37 5.99
CA ALA A 89 -7.82 -11.56 6.00
C ALA A 89 -7.52 -12.48 4.81
N ASP A 90 -7.22 -11.93 3.64
CA ASP A 90 -6.84 -12.73 2.47
C ASP A 90 -5.52 -13.46 2.70
N LEU A 91 -4.53 -12.79 3.30
CA LEU A 91 -3.26 -13.42 3.64
C LEU A 91 -3.38 -14.51 4.72
N GLN A 92 -4.32 -14.36 5.66
CA GLN A 92 -4.56 -15.37 6.70
C GLN A 92 -5.20 -16.67 6.16
N ARG A 93 -5.79 -16.62 4.96
CA ARG A 93 -6.40 -17.79 4.30
C ARG A 93 -5.41 -18.59 3.46
N LEU A 94 -4.18 -18.09 3.29
CA LEU A 94 -3.13 -18.79 2.55
C LEU A 94 -2.66 -20.03 3.32
N SER A 95 -2.27 -21.06 2.58
CA SER A 95 -1.66 -22.24 3.20
C SER A 95 -0.27 -21.89 3.78
N PRO A 96 0.23 -22.65 4.76
CA PRO A 96 1.59 -22.45 5.28
C PRO A 96 2.65 -22.45 4.19
N GLU A 97 2.53 -23.33 3.19
CA GLU A 97 3.44 -23.41 2.04
C GLU A 97 3.43 -22.12 1.22
N GLU A 98 2.25 -21.54 0.97
CA GLU A 98 2.11 -20.28 0.22
C GLU A 98 2.72 -19.08 0.95
N VAL A 99 2.60 -19.04 2.29
CA VAL A 99 3.13 -17.95 3.13
C VAL A 99 4.66 -17.95 3.19
N HIS A 100 5.30 -19.12 3.07
CA HIS A 100 6.75 -19.24 3.04
C HIS A 100 7.38 -18.84 1.70
N HIS A 101 6.57 -18.75 0.65
CA HIS A 101 6.96 -18.16 -0.64
C HIS A 101 6.44 -16.73 -0.76
N THR A 102 6.81 -16.02 -1.82
CA THR A 102 6.20 -14.72 -2.13
C THR A 102 4.76 -14.98 -2.58
N PRO A 103 3.73 -14.67 -1.77
CA PRO A 103 2.37 -15.06 -2.11
C PRO A 103 1.93 -14.33 -3.37
N LYS A 104 1.25 -15.04 -4.27
CA LYS A 104 0.81 -14.48 -5.56
C LYS A 104 0.01 -13.19 -5.39
N LEU A 105 -0.85 -13.12 -4.37
CA LEU A 105 -1.62 -11.93 -4.03
C LEU A 105 -0.74 -10.68 -3.78
N VAL A 106 0.43 -10.86 -3.15
CA VAL A 106 1.38 -9.77 -2.89
C VAL A 106 2.10 -9.37 -4.17
N VAL A 107 2.46 -10.35 -5.02
CA VAL A 107 3.08 -10.10 -6.33
C VAL A 107 2.14 -9.31 -7.23
N ASP A 108 0.88 -9.74 -7.36
CA ASP A 108 -0.12 -9.12 -8.21
C ASP A 108 -0.41 -7.67 -7.75
N ALA A 109 -0.45 -7.42 -6.44
CA ALA A 109 -0.56 -6.07 -5.90
C ALA A 109 0.65 -5.19 -6.28
N GLY A 110 1.87 -5.72 -6.19
CA GLY A 110 3.08 -5.03 -6.61
C GLY A 110 3.06 -4.65 -8.09
N VAL A 111 2.59 -5.56 -8.97
CA VAL A 111 2.42 -5.30 -10.40
C VAL A 111 1.45 -4.14 -10.64
N LYS A 112 0.27 -4.15 -10.00
CA LYS A 112 -0.72 -3.07 -10.12
C LYS A 112 -0.22 -1.73 -9.62
N MET A 113 0.55 -1.72 -8.55
CA MET A 113 1.21 -0.50 -8.07
C MET A 113 2.32 -0.01 -9.02
N GLY A 114 3.04 -0.94 -9.67
CA GLY A 114 3.99 -0.63 -10.73
C GLY A 114 3.33 0.03 -11.94
N GLU A 115 2.17 -0.46 -12.36
CA GLU A 115 1.37 0.15 -13.45
C GLU A 115 1.02 1.62 -13.12
N ILE A 116 0.64 1.92 -11.86
CA ILE A 116 0.40 3.30 -11.41
C ILE A 116 1.68 4.15 -11.53
N ALA A 117 2.82 3.64 -11.05
CA ALA A 117 4.09 4.36 -11.11
C ALA A 117 4.52 4.65 -12.56
N GLU A 118 4.33 3.70 -13.47
CA GLU A 118 4.58 3.89 -14.89
C GLU A 118 3.67 4.96 -15.53
N ILE A 119 2.37 4.96 -15.17
CA ILE A 119 1.44 6.00 -15.64
C ILE A 119 1.93 7.37 -15.17
N LEU A 120 2.31 7.51 -13.90
CA LEU A 120 2.82 8.77 -13.33
C LEU A 120 4.13 9.23 -13.96
N ALA A 121 5.02 8.29 -14.34
CA ALA A 121 6.25 8.62 -15.04
C ALA A 121 5.98 9.25 -16.43
N ARG A 122 4.90 8.82 -17.09
CA ARG A 122 4.48 9.34 -18.41
C ARG A 122 3.56 10.56 -18.33
N GLN A 123 2.79 10.69 -17.25
CA GLN A 123 1.72 11.67 -17.08
C GLN A 123 1.78 12.30 -15.67
N PRO A 124 2.75 13.20 -15.41
CA PRO A 124 2.95 13.80 -14.10
C PRO A 124 1.77 14.67 -13.64
N GLU A 125 0.89 15.11 -14.54
CA GLU A 125 -0.34 15.83 -14.17
C GLU A 125 -1.30 15.00 -13.29
N LEU A 126 -1.14 13.67 -13.27
CA LEU A 126 -1.95 12.74 -12.48
C LEU A 126 -1.42 12.54 -11.04
N GLU A 127 -0.29 13.15 -10.68
CA GLU A 127 0.31 12.98 -9.34
C GLU A 127 -0.61 13.43 -8.21
N GLY A 128 -1.48 14.41 -8.45
CA GLY A 128 -2.47 14.87 -7.47
C GLY A 128 -3.49 13.80 -7.11
N ASP A 129 -4.02 13.06 -8.09
CA ASP A 129 -4.95 11.95 -7.87
C ASP A 129 -4.22 10.77 -7.21
N ALA A 130 -2.99 10.46 -7.64
CA ALA A 130 -2.21 9.37 -7.05
C ALA A 130 -1.83 9.63 -5.59
N PHE A 131 -1.60 10.89 -5.20
CA PHE A 131 -1.35 11.25 -3.81
C PHE A 131 -2.47 10.78 -2.89
N PHE A 132 -3.74 10.95 -3.30
CA PHE A 132 -4.90 10.50 -2.51
C PHE A 132 -5.04 8.98 -2.49
N PHE A 133 -4.70 8.30 -3.59
CA PHE A 133 -4.64 6.84 -3.63
C PHE A 133 -3.62 6.30 -2.62
N TYR A 134 -2.38 6.81 -2.64
CA TYR A 134 -1.33 6.34 -1.74
C TYR A 134 -1.60 6.70 -0.27
N GLU A 135 -2.21 7.86 0.02
CA GLU A 135 -2.70 8.18 1.38
C GLU A 135 -3.71 7.14 1.86
N SER A 136 -4.72 6.83 1.04
CA SER A 136 -5.78 5.88 1.38
C SER A 136 -5.22 4.47 1.61
N CYS A 137 -4.31 4.02 0.74
CA CYS A 137 -3.64 2.73 0.88
C CYS A 137 -2.73 2.68 2.13
N ALA A 138 -1.92 3.70 2.39
CA ALA A 138 -0.99 3.73 3.53
C ALA A 138 -1.72 3.76 4.88
N THR A 139 -2.84 4.49 4.94
CA THR A 139 -3.62 4.68 6.18
C THR A 139 -4.65 3.58 6.42
N GLY A 140 -5.06 2.83 5.39
CA GLY A 140 -6.01 1.72 5.50
C GLY A 140 -5.51 0.61 6.43
N ALA A 141 -6.26 0.33 7.49
CA ALA A 141 -5.86 -0.65 8.51
C ALA A 141 -5.97 -2.10 8.02
N ASP A 142 -6.77 -2.36 6.99
CA ASP A 142 -7.07 -3.71 6.50
C ASP A 142 -5.98 -4.28 5.61
N TYR A 143 -5.11 -3.44 5.05
CA TYR A 143 -4.03 -3.89 4.18
C TYR A 143 -2.84 -4.44 4.99
N PRO A 144 -2.10 -5.43 4.45
CA PRO A 144 -0.87 -5.96 5.02
C PRO A 144 0.19 -4.86 5.23
N GLN A 145 1.01 -5.02 6.27
CA GLN A 145 2.04 -4.04 6.62
C GLN A 145 3.01 -3.75 5.45
N SER A 146 3.38 -4.76 4.66
CA SER A 146 4.26 -4.62 3.50
C SER A 146 3.64 -3.72 2.41
N VAL A 147 2.38 -3.95 2.06
CA VAL A 147 1.63 -3.13 1.09
C VAL A 147 1.50 -1.69 1.60
N ARG A 148 1.12 -1.52 2.87
CA ARG A 148 1.01 -0.18 3.49
C ARG A 148 2.34 0.56 3.51
N ALA A 149 3.45 -0.13 3.75
CA ALA A 149 4.78 0.47 3.77
C ALA A 149 5.18 0.97 2.39
N LEU A 150 4.95 0.16 1.35
CA LEU A 150 5.19 0.56 -0.04
C LEU A 150 4.31 1.76 -0.42
N CYS A 151 3.02 1.75 -0.07
CA CYS A 151 2.14 2.89 -0.29
C CYS A 151 2.60 4.15 0.46
N TYR A 152 3.05 4.02 1.70
CA TYR A 152 3.58 5.15 2.48
C TYR A 152 4.86 5.73 1.85
N PHE A 153 5.77 4.87 1.39
CA PHE A 153 6.98 5.30 0.68
C PHE A 153 6.64 6.19 -0.53
N HIS A 154 5.71 5.75 -1.37
CA HIS A 154 5.27 6.53 -2.53
C HIS A 154 4.50 7.80 -2.13
N TRP A 155 3.66 7.74 -1.08
CA TRP A 155 2.94 8.90 -0.57
C TRP A 155 3.88 10.01 -0.07
N ASP A 156 4.88 9.66 0.75
CA ASP A 156 5.88 10.61 1.26
C ASP A 156 6.70 11.24 0.12
N ARG A 157 7.14 10.42 -0.84
CA ARG A 157 7.91 10.90 -1.99
C ARG A 157 7.09 11.82 -2.90
N LEU A 158 5.81 11.50 -3.13
CA LEU A 158 4.89 12.38 -3.87
C LEU A 158 4.61 13.67 -3.09
N GLY A 159 4.39 13.60 -1.78
CA GLY A 159 4.18 14.77 -0.93
C GLY A 159 5.33 15.77 -1.04
N LYS A 160 6.58 15.28 -0.97
CA LYS A 160 7.78 16.11 -1.17
C LYS A 160 7.81 16.80 -2.54
N ARG A 161 7.51 16.06 -3.62
CA ARG A 161 7.49 16.62 -4.99
C ARG A 161 6.38 17.66 -5.19
N LEU A 162 5.19 17.39 -4.67
CA LEU A 162 4.02 18.28 -4.75
C LEU A 162 4.04 19.40 -3.71
N GLN A 163 5.08 19.49 -2.86
CA GLN A 163 5.17 20.42 -1.73
C GLN A 163 3.94 20.33 -0.79
N ARG A 164 3.41 19.11 -0.60
CA ARG A 164 2.30 18.80 0.30
C ARG A 164 2.81 18.12 1.56
N GLN A 165 2.27 18.50 2.71
CA GLN A 165 2.60 17.87 3.98
C GLN A 165 1.94 16.49 4.07
N VAL A 166 2.73 15.46 4.40
CA VAL A 166 2.24 14.12 4.72
C VAL A 166 2.12 13.98 6.22
N ASP A 167 0.93 13.65 6.72
CA ASP A 167 0.71 13.40 8.14
C ASP A 167 1.13 11.99 8.51
N SER A 168 2.43 11.82 8.78
CA SER A 168 3.02 10.53 9.14
C SER A 168 2.44 9.91 10.42
N ARG A 169 1.73 10.70 11.26
CA ARG A 169 1.08 10.20 12.49
C ARG A 169 -0.12 9.30 12.19
N LYS A 170 -0.71 9.39 10.99
CA LYS A 170 -1.79 8.50 10.54
C LYS A 170 -1.30 7.09 10.21
N VAL A 171 0.01 6.87 10.14
CA VAL A 171 0.62 5.61 9.74
C VAL A 171 1.41 5.03 10.92
N PRO A 172 1.14 3.77 11.33
CA PRO A 172 1.85 3.13 12.43
C PRO A 172 3.37 3.16 12.25
N GLU A 173 4.11 3.29 13.34
CA GLU A 173 5.59 3.31 13.32
C GLU A 173 6.19 2.06 12.68
N SER A 174 5.58 0.88 12.88
CA SER A 174 6.03 -0.36 12.23
C SER A 174 5.98 -0.28 10.70
N VAL A 175 4.96 0.36 10.12
CA VAL A 175 4.84 0.58 8.68
C VAL A 175 5.88 1.59 8.20
N ARG A 176 6.06 2.71 8.93
CA ARG A 176 7.03 3.76 8.58
C ARG A 176 8.46 3.23 8.55
N ARG A 177 8.86 2.44 9.56
CA ARG A 177 10.20 1.83 9.63
C ARG A 177 10.49 0.90 8.45
N VAL A 178 9.49 0.15 7.98
CA VAL A 178 9.66 -0.70 6.78
C VAL A 178 9.79 0.16 5.54
N ALA A 179 9.00 1.24 5.43
CA ALA A 179 9.05 2.13 4.28
C ALA A 179 10.39 2.89 4.15
N GLU A 180 11.06 3.18 5.26
CA GLU A 180 12.41 3.78 5.29
C GLU A 180 13.50 2.86 4.72
N GLN A 181 13.20 1.57 4.53
CA GLN A 181 14.13 0.57 3.98
C GLN A 181 13.94 0.34 2.47
N LEU A 182 12.95 0.99 1.85
CA LEU A 182 12.64 0.92 0.41
C LEU A 182 13.33 2.06 -0.34
#